data_AF-A0A1F4B245-F1
#
_entry.id   AF-A0A1F4B245-F1
#
_cell.length_a   1.000
_cell.length_b   1.000
_cell.length_c   1.000
_cell.angle_alpha   90.00
_cell.angle_beta   90.00
_cell.angle_gamma   90.00
#
_symmetry.space_group_name_H-M   'P 1'
#
loop_
_entity.id
_entity.type
_entity.pdbx_description
1 polymer ?
#
loop_
_entity_poly.entity_id
_entity_poly.type
_entity_poly.pdbx_seq_one_letter_code
_entity_poly.pdbx_strand_id
1 'polypeptide(L)'
;MGQVLMYATGMCPFCVRAEILLKAKGVDNIAKIRVDGDAQKRREMFEKTGRRTVPQVYIGATYVGGYDDLVALDRSGKLDPLLAARARDLT
;
A
#
# COMPACT_ATOMS: atom_id res chain seq x y z
N MET A 1 -6.83 -0.71 12.06
CA MET A 1 -6.24 -0.22 10.79
C MET A 1 -6.13 -1.43 9.87
N GLY A 2 -6.54 -1.30 8.60
CA GLY A 2 -6.56 -2.45 7.68
C GLY A 2 -5.17 -3.08 7.53
N GLN A 3 -5.13 -4.38 7.22
CA GLN A 3 -3.90 -5.14 6.96
C GLN A 3 -3.01 -4.46 5.91
N VAL A 4 -3.63 -3.72 4.99
CA VAL A 4 -2.95 -2.93 3.96
C VAL A 4 -3.41 -1.48 4.02
N LEU A 5 -2.43 -0.57 3.98
CA LEU A 5 -2.64 0.88 3.89
C LEU A 5 -1.95 1.39 2.63
N MET A 6 -2.61 2.31 1.91
CA MET A 6 -2.06 2.91 0.71
C MET A 6 -2.29 4.43 0.72
N TYR A 7 -1.22 5.22 0.66
CA TYR A 7 -1.34 6.62 0.27
C TYR A 7 -1.63 6.72 -1.23
N ALA A 8 -2.66 7.48 -1.59
CA ALA A 8 -3.21 7.54 -2.94
C ALA A 8 -3.78 8.94 -3.28
N THR A 9 -4.04 9.17 -4.56
CA THR A 9 -4.74 10.35 -5.08
C THR A 9 -5.95 9.96 -5.94
N GLY A 10 -6.78 10.95 -6.31
CA GLY A 10 -8.09 10.78 -6.98
C GLY A 10 -7.99 10.18 -8.35
N MET A 11 -7.04 10.70 -9.08
CA MET A 11 -6.67 10.24 -10.40
C MET A 11 -5.24 9.75 -10.31
N CYS A 12 -5.09 8.44 -10.07
CA CYS A 12 -3.81 7.77 -10.20
C CYS A 12 -4.01 6.35 -10.74
N PRO A 13 -3.62 6.08 -12.00
CA PRO A 13 -3.76 4.74 -12.57
C PRO A 13 -2.91 3.70 -11.83
N PHE A 14 -1.76 4.08 -11.27
CA PHE A 14 -0.91 3.17 -10.50
C PHE A 14 -1.53 2.80 -9.14
N CYS A 15 -2.27 3.70 -8.49
CA CYS A 15 -3.02 3.37 -7.28
C CYS A 15 -4.12 2.33 -7.57
N VAL A 16 -4.83 2.50 -8.70
CA VAL A 16 -5.85 1.54 -9.13
C VAL A 16 -5.23 0.17 -9.42
N ARG A 17 -4.09 0.13 -10.11
CA ARG A 17 -3.38 -1.13 -10.39
C ARG A 17 -2.87 -1.81 -9.13
N ALA A 18 -2.33 -1.06 -8.17
CA ALA A 18 -1.93 -1.60 -6.87
C ALA A 18 -3.13 -2.21 -6.12
N GLU A 19 -4.27 -1.53 -6.12
CA GLU A 19 -5.51 -2.05 -5.52
C GLU A 19 -6.00 -3.34 -6.20
N ILE A 20 -5.98 -3.40 -7.54
CA ILE A 20 -6.35 -4.61 -8.29
C ILE A 20 -5.43 -5.78 -7.93
N LEU A 21 -4.11 -5.56 -7.90
CA LEU A 21 -3.14 -6.59 -7.54
C LEU A 21 -3.40 -7.12 -6.12
N LEU A 22 -3.58 -6.23 -5.15
CA LEU A 22 -3.84 -6.61 -3.76
C LEU A 22 -5.17 -7.37 -3.62
N LYS A 23 -6.23 -6.93 -4.30
CA LYS A 23 -7.52 -7.63 -4.33
C LYS A 23 -7.41 -9.01 -4.95
N ALA A 24 -6.63 -9.17 -6.02
CA ALA A 24 -6.36 -10.47 -6.63
C ALA A 24 -5.62 -11.43 -5.67
N LYS A 25 -4.93 -10.88 -4.64
CA LYS A 25 -4.32 -11.64 -3.54
C LYS A 25 -5.23 -11.88 -2.34
N GLY A 26 -6.52 -11.56 -2.44
CA GLY A 26 -7.50 -11.76 -1.37
C GLY A 26 -7.48 -10.68 -0.29
N VAL A 27 -6.90 -9.50 -0.56
CA VAL A 27 -6.99 -8.35 0.35
C VAL A 27 -8.32 -7.63 0.11
N ASP A 28 -9.30 -7.88 0.97
CA ASP A 28 -10.63 -7.28 0.84
C ASP A 28 -10.70 -5.81 1.30
N ASN A 29 -9.89 -5.45 2.31
CA ASN A 29 -9.89 -4.12 2.88
C ASN A 29 -8.53 -3.42 2.74
N ILE A 30 -8.49 -2.37 1.93
CA ILE A 30 -7.32 -1.52 1.72
C ILE A 30 -7.63 -0.12 2.22
N ALA A 31 -6.98 0.29 3.30
CA ALA A 31 -7.14 1.63 3.87
C ALA A 31 -6.44 2.66 2.97
N LYS A 32 -7.21 3.46 2.23
CA LYS A 32 -6.67 4.50 1.34
C LYS A 32 -6.59 5.85 2.04
N ILE A 33 -5.40 6.41 2.14
CA ILE A 33 -5.17 7.79 2.64
C ILE A 33 -5.02 8.73 1.44
N ARG A 34 -5.88 9.75 1.38
CA ARG A 34 -5.89 10.75 0.31
C ARG A 34 -4.90 11.87 0.59
N VAL A 35 -3.96 12.10 -0.34
CA VAL A 35 -2.91 13.13 -0.21
C VAL A 35 -3.03 14.27 -1.23
N ASP A 36 -4.01 14.19 -2.13
CA ASP A 36 -4.32 15.21 -3.14
C ASP A 36 -5.11 16.39 -2.56
N GLY A 37 -5.99 16.16 -1.60
CA GLY A 37 -6.77 17.21 -0.93
C GLY A 37 -6.27 17.60 0.46
N ASP A 38 -5.25 16.91 0.98
CA ASP A 38 -4.79 17.08 2.37
C ASP A 38 -3.26 17.23 2.42
N ALA A 39 -2.81 18.47 2.64
CA ALA A 39 -1.40 18.82 2.73
C ALA A 39 -0.71 18.21 3.97
N GLN A 40 -1.45 17.99 5.05
CA GLN A 40 -0.92 17.35 6.25
C GLN A 40 -0.68 15.87 5.99
N LYS A 41 -1.61 15.18 5.32
CA LYS A 41 -1.40 13.77 4.93
C LYS A 41 -0.29 13.61 3.90
N ARG A 42 -0.12 14.56 2.99
CA ARG A 42 1.02 14.58 2.07
C ARG A 42 2.36 14.75 2.81
N ARG A 43 2.43 15.63 3.81
CA ARG A 43 3.63 15.78 4.65
C ARG A 43 3.92 14.52 5.45
N GLU A 44 2.91 13.98 6.13
CA GLU A 44 3.01 12.73 6.90
C GLU A 44 3.55 11.58 6.03
N MET A 45 3.02 11.43 4.81
CA MET A 45 3.50 10.44 3.83
C MET A 45 4.98 10.63 3.53
N PHE A 46 5.41 11.86 3.22
CA PHE A 46 6.80 12.17 2.91
C PHE A 46 7.73 11.94 4.11
N GLU A 47 7.32 12.35 5.31
CA GLU A 47 8.09 12.16 6.54
C GLU A 47 8.29 10.68 6.86
N LYS A 48 7.27 9.85 6.62
CA LYS A 48 7.33 8.41 6.89
C LYS A 48 8.18 7.61 5.89
N THR A 49 8.24 8.05 4.63
CA THR A 49 8.84 7.21 3.56
C THR A 49 9.99 7.86 2.81
N GLY A 50 10.19 9.17 2.96
CA GLY A 50 11.09 9.96 2.13
C GLY A 50 10.64 10.10 0.67
N ARG A 51 9.51 9.50 0.27
CA ARG A 51 9.02 9.51 -1.12
C ARG A 51 7.85 10.48 -1.28
N ARG A 52 7.78 11.14 -2.43
CA ARG A 52 6.74 12.13 -2.77
C ARG A 52 5.63 11.61 -3.70
N THR A 53 5.89 10.51 -4.39
CA THR A 53 4.98 9.93 -5.38
C THR A 53 4.01 8.95 -4.74
N VAL A 54 2.86 8.74 -5.39
CA VAL A 54 1.88 7.71 -5.04
C VAL A 54 1.83 6.64 -6.16
N PRO A 55 1.38 5.41 -5.88
CA PRO A 55 0.98 4.89 -4.57
C PRO A 55 2.16 4.71 -3.61
N GLN A 56 1.89 4.68 -2.30
CA GLN A 56 2.82 4.21 -1.28
C GLN A 56 2.10 3.21 -0.39
N VAL A 57 2.56 1.96 -0.41
CA VAL A 57 1.88 0.80 0.19
C VAL A 57 2.60 0.35 1.45
N TYR A 58 1.81 0.10 2.48
CA TYR A 58 2.21 -0.55 3.73
C TYR A 58 1.39 -1.83 3.90
N ILE A 59 2.05 -2.89 4.37
CA ILE A 59 1.42 -4.15 4.79
C ILE A 59 1.77 -4.36 6.26
N GLY A 60 0.79 -4.13 7.14
CA GLY A 60 1.03 -3.90 8.57
C GLY A 60 2.03 -2.76 8.78
N ALA A 61 3.11 -3.02 9.52
CA ALA A 61 4.21 -2.06 9.74
C ALA A 61 5.24 -2.02 8.60
N THR A 62 5.19 -2.96 7.65
CA THR A 62 6.20 -3.08 6.59
C THR A 62 5.90 -2.10 5.47
N TYR A 63 6.80 -1.16 5.22
CA TYR A 63 6.75 -0.30 4.05
C TYR A 63 7.20 -1.08 2.81
N VAL A 64 6.30 -1.25 1.84
CA VAL A 64 6.58 -1.98 0.59
C VAL A 64 7.14 -1.06 -0.48
N GLY A 65 6.67 0.19 -0.56
CA GLY A 65 7.05 1.13 -1.60
C GLY A 65 5.89 1.46 -2.55
N GLY A 66 6.22 1.72 -3.81
CA GLY A 66 5.26 2.04 -4.85
C GLY A 66 4.67 0.82 -5.56
N TYR A 67 4.00 1.07 -6.69
CA TYR A 67 3.42 -0.02 -7.48
C TYR A 67 4.47 -0.98 -8.04
N ASP A 68 5.58 -0.46 -8.54
CA ASP A 68 6.65 -1.31 -9.10
C ASP A 68 7.31 -2.17 -8.02
N ASP A 69 7.53 -1.61 -6.82
CA ASP A 69 8.04 -2.37 -5.66
C ASP A 69 7.07 -3.49 -5.26
N LEU A 70 5.76 -3.20 -5.25
CA LEU A 70 4.72 -4.17 -4.95
C LEU A 70 4.69 -5.31 -5.99
N VAL A 71 4.77 -4.98 -7.29
CA VAL A 71 4.84 -5.97 -8.38
C VAL A 71 6.12 -6.79 -8.29
N ALA A 72 7.26 -6.17 -7.98
CA ALA A 72 8.52 -6.88 -7.81
C ALA A 72 8.45 -7.87 -6.63
N LEU A 73 7.83 -7.46 -5.52
CA LEU A 73 7.62 -8.32 -4.36
C LEU A 73 6.72 -9.51 -4.70
N ASP A 74 5.65 -9.29 -5.44
CA ASP A 74 4.74 -10.33 -5.92
C ASP A 74 5.46 -11.33 -6.85
N ARG A 75 6.16 -10.83 -7.86
CA ARG A 75 6.93 -11.66 -8.80
C ARG A 75 8.02 -12.48 -8.12
N SER A 76 8.56 -11.99 -7.00
CA SER A 76 9.53 -12.71 -6.20
C SER A 76 8.92 -13.78 -5.29
N GLY A 77 7.59 -13.94 -5.28
CA GLY A 77 6.86 -14.87 -4.42
C GLY A 77 6.80 -14.45 -2.94
N LYS A 78 7.20 -13.20 -2.62
CA LYS A 78 7.32 -12.71 -1.24
C LYS A 78 6.09 -11.95 -0.75
N LEU A 79 5.18 -11.56 -1.65
CA LEU A 79 3.98 -10.82 -1.28
C LEU A 79 3.01 -11.69 -0.47
N ASP A 80 2.71 -12.89 -0.95
CA ASP A 80 1.78 -13.82 -0.31
C ASP A 80 2.18 -14.18 1.14
N PRO A 81 3.44 -14.57 1.43
CA PRO A 81 3.84 -14.83 2.81
C PRO A 81 3.79 -13.57 3.70
N LEU A 82 4.09 -12.39 3.16
CA LEU A 82 3.99 -11.14 3.91
C LEU A 82 2.54 -10.81 4.29
N LEU A 83 1.60 -11.00 3.35
CA LEU A 83 0.17 -10.87 3.60
C LEU A 83 -0.30 -11.91 4.63
N ALA A 84 0.05 -13.18 4.45
CA ALA A 84 -0.37 -14.26 5.34
C ALA A 84 0.17 -14.13 6.76
N ALA A 85 1.36 -13.55 6.95
CA ALA A 85 1.89 -13.24 8.28
C ALA A 85 1.01 -12.22 9.01
N ARG A 86 0.58 -11.16 8.30
CA ARG A 86 -0.22 -10.08 8.91
C ARG A 86 -1.69 -10.42 9.12
N ALA A 87 -2.23 -11.41 8.42
CA ALA A 87 -3.55 -11.94 8.70
C ALA A 87 -3.62 -12.67 10.06
N ARG A 88 -2.50 -13.25 10.51
CA ARG A 88 -2.42 -14.00 11.77
C ARG A 88 -2.24 -13.11 13.01
N ASP A 89 -1.68 -11.92 12.85
CA ASP A 89 -1.42 -10.97 13.94
C ASP A 89 -2.71 -10.30 14.50
N LEU A 90 -3.89 -10.65 13.96
CA LEU A 90 -5.20 -10.14 14.36
C LEU A 90 -6.07 -11.17 15.13
N THR A 91 -5.51 -12.35 15.44
CA THR A 91 -6.13 -13.39 16.28
C THR A 91 -5.46 -13.43 17.64
#